data_AF-A0A6J1EYP4-F1
#
_entry.id   AF-A0A6J1EYP4-F1
#
_cell.length_a   1.000
_cell.length_b   1.000
_cell.length_c   1.000
_cell.angle_alpha   90.00
_cell.angle_beta   90.00
_cell.angle_gamma   90.00
#
_symmetry.space_group_name_H-M   'P 1'
#
loop_
_entity.id
_entity.type
_entity.pdbx_description
1 polymer ?
#
loop_
_entity_poly.entity_id
_entity_poly.type
_entity_poly.pdbx_seq_one_letter_code
_entity_poly.pdbx_strand_id
1 'polypeptide(L)'
;MWSFACICFKLATGDVLFDPQSGGNYERDEDHFALMMELLGVMSRKIALGGCYSRDYFNRYGELRHIRQLRFWPLNKVFTEKYDFSKQDANDLADFLVPLLNFVPEKRLRAAQCLSHPWLSYVSRILESSVSTHQNQPKDQELQLKEARRTRERSYGDCNGKHNY
;
A
#
# COMPACT_ATOMS: atom_id res chain seq x y z
N MET A 1 3.18 12.75 -5.17
CA MET A 1 2.20 11.72 -5.60
C MET A 1 2.84 10.62 -6.42
N TRP A 2 3.51 10.89 -7.55
CA TRP A 2 4.22 9.85 -8.30
C TRP A 2 5.24 9.08 -7.44
N SER A 3 6.14 9.80 -6.77
CA SER A 3 7.12 9.19 -5.86
C SER A 3 6.46 8.42 -4.70
N PHE A 4 5.28 8.87 -4.26
CA PHE A 4 4.52 8.18 -3.22
C PHE A 4 3.99 6.83 -3.73
N ALA A 5 3.48 6.76 -4.95
CA ALA A 5 3.09 5.48 -5.55
C ALA A 5 4.28 4.51 -5.69
N CYS A 6 5.47 5.02 -6.08
CA CYS A 6 6.68 4.18 -6.10
C CYS A 6 7.04 3.64 -4.71
N ILE A 7 6.88 4.45 -3.66
CA ILE A 7 7.11 4.02 -2.27
C ILE A 7 6.06 2.99 -1.84
N CYS A 8 4.78 3.20 -2.14
CA CYS A 8 3.72 2.23 -1.83
C CYS A 8 3.97 0.89 -2.50
N PHE A 9 4.35 0.89 -3.79
CA PHE A 9 4.74 -0.32 -4.49
C PHE A 9 5.90 -1.02 -3.78
N LYS A 10 6.97 -0.28 -3.46
CA LYS A 10 8.14 -0.84 -2.76
C LYS A 10 7.80 -1.42 -1.39
N LEU A 11 6.88 -0.80 -0.66
CA LEU A 11 6.43 -1.33 0.63
C LEU A 11 5.59 -2.60 0.47
N ALA A 12 4.80 -2.70 -0.59
CA ALA A 12 3.96 -3.87 -0.84
C ALA A 12 4.76 -5.07 -1.37
N THR A 13 5.78 -4.84 -2.20
CA THR A 13 6.49 -5.90 -2.93
C THR A 13 7.92 -6.14 -2.46
N GLY A 14 8.56 -5.17 -1.78
CA GLY A 14 9.98 -5.17 -1.46
C GLY A 14 10.89 -4.66 -2.58
N ASP A 15 10.38 -4.49 -3.79
CA ASP A 15 11.15 -4.12 -4.99
C ASP A 15 10.96 -2.65 -5.38
N VAL A 16 11.89 -2.11 -6.15
CA VAL A 16 11.69 -0.80 -6.80
C VAL A 16 10.70 -0.94 -7.98
N LEU A 17 9.84 0.07 -8.16
CA LEU A 17 8.84 0.06 -9.23
C LEU A 17 9.46 0.19 -10.63
N PHE A 18 10.47 1.05 -10.75
CA PHE A 18 11.23 1.26 -11.98
C PHE A 18 12.71 1.14 -11.66
N ASP A 19 13.41 0.24 -12.36
CA ASP A 19 14.85 0.05 -12.27
C ASP A 19 15.49 0.23 -13.66
N PRO A 20 15.65 1.47 -14.12
CA PRO A 20 16.08 1.74 -15.48
C PRO A 20 17.56 1.43 -15.70
N GLN A 21 17.85 0.80 -16.84
CA GLN A 21 19.18 0.38 -17.24
C GLN A 21 19.60 1.08 -18.53
N SER A 22 20.90 1.36 -18.68
CA SER A 22 21.45 1.80 -19.96
C SER A 22 21.70 0.59 -20.86
N GLY A 23 21.27 0.67 -22.11
CA GLY A 23 21.55 -0.33 -23.14
C GLY A 23 22.64 0.12 -24.11
N GLY A 24 22.96 -0.71 -25.09
CA GLY A 24 23.93 -0.35 -26.14
C GLY A 24 23.47 0.81 -27.03
N ASN A 25 22.15 0.94 -27.23
CA ASN A 25 21.54 1.91 -28.17
C ASN A 25 20.63 2.93 -27.48
N TYR A 26 20.47 2.89 -26.16
CA TYR A 26 19.57 3.77 -25.42
C TYR A 26 20.14 4.09 -24.04
N GLU A 27 19.84 5.27 -23.54
CA GLU A 27 20.27 5.72 -22.23
C GLU A 27 19.27 5.32 -21.13
N ARG A 28 19.72 5.35 -19.87
CA ARG A 28 18.90 5.06 -18.69
C ARG A 28 17.57 5.83 -18.68
N ASP A 29 17.58 7.10 -19.07
CA ASP A 29 16.35 7.92 -19.04
C ASP A 29 15.32 7.47 -20.09
N GLU A 30 15.78 7.01 -21.26
CA GLU A 30 14.90 6.46 -22.28
C GLU A 30 14.28 5.13 -21.84
N ASP A 31 15.09 4.26 -21.22
CA ASP A 31 14.62 3.02 -20.60
C ASP A 31 13.61 3.29 -19.48
N HIS A 32 13.82 4.34 -18.70
CA HIS A 32 12.88 4.76 -17.68
C HIS A 32 11.52 5.13 -18.28
N PHE A 33 11.48 5.86 -19.41
CA PHE A 33 10.24 6.13 -20.12
C PHE A 33 9.60 4.85 -20.67
N ALA A 34 10.39 3.91 -21.20
CA ALA A 34 9.90 2.63 -21.67
C ALA A 34 9.20 1.86 -20.54
N LEU A 35 9.85 1.72 -19.38
CA LEU A 35 9.27 1.04 -18.21
C LEU A 35 7.96 1.71 -17.75
N MET A 36 7.91 3.05 -17.74
CA MET A 36 6.67 3.76 -17.43
C MET A 36 5.56 3.43 -18.43
N MET A 37 5.89 3.39 -19.73
CA MET A 37 4.92 3.12 -20.79
C MET A 37 4.46 1.66 -20.83
N GLU A 38 5.34 0.71 -20.55
CA GLU A 38 5.02 -0.72 -20.44
C GLU A 38 4.03 -1.00 -19.31
N LEU A 39 4.19 -0.30 -18.19
CA LEU A 39 3.36 -0.47 -17.01
C LEU A 39 2.02 0.27 -17.10
N LEU A 40 2.02 1.50 -17.62
CA LEU A 40 0.88 2.43 -17.56
C LEU A 40 0.20 2.67 -18.91
N GLY A 41 0.75 2.10 -19.98
CA GLY A 41 0.33 2.34 -21.35
C GLY A 41 1.07 3.51 -22.02
N VAL A 42 0.79 3.70 -23.31
CA VAL A 42 1.48 4.68 -24.14
C VAL A 42 1.23 6.10 -23.64
N MET A 43 2.32 6.86 -23.49
CA MET A 43 2.26 8.28 -23.13
C MET A 43 1.61 9.08 -24.27
N SER A 44 0.64 9.95 -23.93
CA SER A 44 0.02 10.80 -24.95
C SER A 44 1.06 11.75 -25.57
N ARG A 45 0.94 12.00 -26.87
CA ARG A 45 1.86 12.86 -27.63
C ARG A 45 2.07 14.24 -27.02
N LYS A 46 1.01 14.83 -26.43
CA LYS A 46 1.09 16.14 -25.76
C LYS A 46 2.05 16.11 -24.57
N ILE A 47 2.07 15.03 -23.80
CA ILE A 47 2.97 14.89 -22.65
C ILE A 47 4.38 14.53 -23.13
N ALA A 48 4.49 13.56 -24.05
CA ALA A 48 5.78 13.12 -24.58
C ALA A 48 6.58 14.27 -25.22
N LEU A 49 5.91 15.14 -25.98
CA LEU A 49 6.54 16.27 -26.70
C LEU A 49 6.50 17.58 -25.93
N GLY A 50 5.98 17.60 -24.70
CA GLY A 50 5.83 18.82 -23.90
C GLY A 50 7.10 19.27 -23.18
N GLY A 51 8.08 18.38 -23.02
CA GLY A 51 9.33 18.66 -22.28
C GLY A 51 10.41 19.32 -23.13
N CYS A 52 11.30 20.09 -22.48
CA CYS A 52 12.47 20.71 -23.12
C CYS A 52 13.44 19.67 -23.71
N TYR A 53 13.60 18.52 -23.06
CA TYR A 53 14.44 17.40 -23.51
C TYR A 53 13.67 16.35 -24.33
N SER A 54 12.41 16.62 -24.69
CA SER A 54 11.56 15.63 -25.39
C SER A 54 12.17 15.14 -26.71
N ARG A 55 12.95 15.99 -27.39
CA ARG A 55 13.56 15.68 -28.68
C ARG A 55 14.66 14.62 -28.59
N ASP A 56 15.26 14.45 -27.42
CA ASP A 56 16.35 13.50 -27.20
C ASP A 56 15.82 12.07 -27.05
N TYR A 57 14.62 11.92 -26.48
CA TYR A 57 14.00 10.62 -26.20
C TYR A 57 12.89 10.23 -27.18
N PHE A 58 12.11 11.20 -27.67
CA PHE A 58 10.91 10.94 -28.49
C PHE A 58 11.07 11.43 -29.94
N ASN A 59 10.44 10.70 -30.85
CA ASN A 59 10.28 11.09 -32.24
C ASN A 59 9.09 12.06 -32.41
N ARG A 60 8.87 12.59 -33.63
CA ARG A 60 7.76 13.54 -33.90
C ARG A 60 6.36 12.98 -33.62
N TYR A 61 6.21 11.66 -33.58
CA TYR A 61 4.95 10.96 -33.30
C TYR A 61 4.71 10.76 -31.79
N GLY A 62 5.72 11.00 -30.94
CA GLY A 62 5.65 10.79 -29.50
C GLY A 62 6.07 9.38 -29.07
N GLU A 63 6.77 8.64 -29.93
CA GLU A 63 7.29 7.31 -29.64
C GLU A 63 8.79 7.40 -29.29
N LEU A 64 9.29 6.45 -28.49
CA LEU A 64 10.71 6.38 -28.15
C LEU A 64 11.56 6.11 -29.41
N ARG A 65 12.76 6.71 -29.44
CA ARG A 65 13.62 6.69 -30.64
C ARG A 65 14.29 5.34 -30.84
N HIS A 66 14.84 4.80 -29.76
CA HIS A 66 15.68 3.61 -29.77
C HIS A 66 14.90 2.38 -29.30
N ILE A 67 13.97 2.54 -28.35
CA ILE A 67 13.13 1.45 -27.83
C ILE A 67 11.80 1.38 -28.60
N ARG A 68 11.77 0.58 -29.67
CA ARG A 68 10.58 0.48 -30.56
C ARG A 68 9.57 -0.59 -30.15
N GLN A 69 9.98 -1.56 -29.33
CA GLN A 69 9.13 -2.66 -28.89
C GLN A 69 8.96 -2.57 -27.38
N LEU A 70 7.75 -2.17 -26.96
CA LEU A 70 7.35 -2.14 -25.56
C LEU A 70 6.61 -3.42 -25.20
N ARG A 71 6.98 -4.03 -24.09
CA ARG A 71 6.33 -5.22 -23.53
C ARG A 71 5.37 -4.80 -22.44
N PHE A 72 4.11 -4.59 -22.81
CA PHE A 72 3.10 -4.15 -21.85
C PHE A 72 2.83 -5.20 -20.78
N TRP A 73 3.01 -4.80 -19.53
CA TRP A 73 2.70 -5.62 -18.37
C TRP A 73 2.05 -4.74 -17.31
N PRO A 74 0.70 -4.60 -17.34
CA PRO A 74 0.00 -3.67 -16.47
C PRO A 74 0.12 -4.07 -15.01
N LEU A 75 0.00 -3.08 -14.12
CA LEU A 75 0.34 -3.23 -12.70
C LEU A 75 -0.43 -4.35 -11.98
N ASN A 76 -1.72 -4.55 -12.30
CA ASN A 76 -2.50 -5.66 -11.74
C ASN A 76 -1.95 -7.03 -12.16
N LYS A 77 -1.47 -7.17 -13.40
CA LYS A 77 -0.84 -8.39 -13.90
C LYS A 77 0.50 -8.63 -13.23
N VAL A 78 1.31 -7.59 -13.05
CA VAL A 78 2.57 -7.66 -12.30
C VAL A 78 2.31 -8.20 -10.90
N PHE A 79 1.31 -7.67 -10.17
CA PHE A 79 0.98 -8.17 -8.84
C PHE A 79 0.54 -9.64 -8.84
N THR A 80 -0.32 -10.05 -9.78
CA THR A 80 -0.80 -11.43 -9.81
C THR A 80 0.23 -12.45 -10.30
N GLU A 81 1.06 -12.08 -11.27
CA GLU A 81 1.94 -13.03 -11.98
C GLU A 81 3.36 -13.03 -11.42
N LYS A 82 3.85 -11.91 -10.88
CA LYS A 82 5.20 -11.81 -10.30
C LYS A 82 5.21 -11.96 -8.78
N TYR A 83 4.20 -11.45 -8.10
CA TYR A 83 4.16 -11.37 -6.64
C TYR A 83 3.09 -12.27 -6.01
N ASP A 84 2.39 -13.07 -6.81
CA ASP A 84 1.34 -14.02 -6.38
C ASP A 84 0.22 -13.38 -5.54
N PHE A 85 -0.10 -12.11 -5.80
CA PHE A 85 -1.23 -11.45 -5.14
C PHE A 85 -2.54 -12.11 -5.60
N SER A 86 -3.53 -12.13 -4.69
CA SER A 86 -4.88 -12.50 -5.10
C SER A 86 -5.38 -11.53 -6.18
N LYS A 87 -6.22 -12.01 -7.09
CA LYS A 87 -6.77 -11.14 -8.15
C LYS A 87 -7.48 -9.90 -7.60
N GLN A 88 -8.14 -10.05 -6.45
CA GLN A 88 -8.84 -8.95 -5.79
C GLN A 88 -7.84 -7.91 -5.26
N ASP A 89 -6.86 -8.33 -4.46
CA ASP A 89 -5.86 -7.42 -3.88
C ASP A 89 -5.02 -6.73 -4.96
N ALA A 90 -4.67 -7.47 -6.02
CA ALA A 90 -3.95 -6.94 -7.17
C ALA A 90 -4.74 -5.84 -7.88
N ASN A 91 -6.04 -6.04 -8.10
CA ASN A 91 -6.89 -5.04 -8.72
C ASN A 91 -7.11 -3.83 -7.80
N ASP A 92 -7.41 -4.05 -6.52
CA ASP A 92 -7.68 -2.95 -5.58
C ASP A 92 -6.44 -2.06 -5.36
N LEU A 93 -5.25 -2.67 -5.25
CA LEU A 93 -3.99 -1.94 -5.15
C LEU A 93 -3.65 -1.23 -6.46
N ALA A 94 -3.84 -1.88 -7.62
CA ALA A 94 -3.62 -1.25 -8.91
C ALA A 94 -4.56 -0.06 -9.14
N ASP A 95 -5.84 -0.19 -8.78
CA ASP A 95 -6.85 0.87 -8.87
C ASP A 95 -6.49 2.07 -8.00
N PHE A 96 -5.80 1.86 -6.87
CA PHE A 96 -5.25 2.94 -6.06
C PHE A 96 -3.99 3.58 -6.66
N LEU A 97 -3.05 2.77 -7.18
CA LEU A 97 -1.74 3.24 -7.63
C LEU A 97 -1.74 3.87 -9.03
N VAL A 98 -2.52 3.33 -9.98
CA VAL A 98 -2.54 3.83 -11.37
C VAL A 98 -2.94 5.31 -11.45
N PRO A 99 -3.98 5.81 -10.74
CA PRO A 99 -4.31 7.23 -10.73
C PRO A 99 -3.21 8.14 -10.16
N LEU A 100 -2.37 7.62 -9.25
CA LEU A 100 -1.21 8.33 -8.70
C LEU A 100 -0.05 8.43 -9.70
N LEU A 101 0.00 7.50 -10.65
CA LEU A 101 0.98 7.39 -11.73
C LEU A 101 0.45 7.99 -13.04
N ASN A 102 -0.55 8.87 -12.99
CA ASN A 102 -1.02 9.52 -14.21
C ASN A 102 0.08 10.42 -14.81
N PHE A 103 0.34 10.25 -16.12
CA PHE A 103 1.30 11.07 -16.87
C PHE A 103 0.90 12.54 -16.90
N VAL A 104 -0.40 12.84 -16.95
CA VAL A 104 -0.93 14.22 -16.93
C VAL A 104 -0.99 14.70 -15.48
N PRO A 105 -0.15 15.67 -15.06
CA PRO A 105 -0.07 16.07 -13.65
C PRO A 105 -1.41 16.57 -13.09
N GLU A 106 -2.23 17.23 -13.92
CA GLU A 106 -3.53 17.78 -13.52
C GLU A 106 -4.58 16.70 -13.25
N LYS A 107 -4.43 15.52 -13.87
CA LYS A 107 -5.32 14.37 -13.67
C LYS A 107 -4.84 13.43 -12.58
N ARG A 108 -3.67 13.69 -11.99
CA ARG A 108 -3.07 12.84 -10.96
C ARG A 108 -3.85 12.98 -9.65
N LEU A 109 -4.15 11.84 -9.03
CA LEU A 109 -4.88 11.80 -7.77
C LEU A 109 -4.12 12.58 -6.68
N ARG A 110 -4.82 13.49 -5.97
CA ARG A 110 -4.23 14.31 -4.91
C ARG A 110 -4.24 13.57 -3.58
N ALA A 111 -3.32 13.93 -2.67
CA ALA A 111 -3.20 13.30 -1.35
C ALA A 111 -4.51 13.29 -0.55
N ALA A 112 -5.22 14.42 -0.50
CA ALA A 112 -6.53 14.50 0.16
C ALA A 112 -7.57 13.51 -0.41
N GLN A 113 -7.55 13.26 -1.72
CA GLN A 113 -8.46 12.31 -2.36
C GLN A 113 -8.04 10.85 -2.11
N CYS A 114 -6.74 10.60 -1.89
CA CYS A 114 -6.23 9.27 -1.55
C CYS A 114 -6.78 8.78 -0.21
N LEU A 115 -6.97 9.70 0.75
CA LEU A 115 -7.51 9.37 2.07
C LEU A 115 -8.93 8.80 2.01
N SER A 116 -9.73 9.23 1.04
CA SER A 116 -11.07 8.70 0.79
C SER A 116 -11.10 7.47 -0.12
N HIS A 117 -9.96 6.97 -0.59
CA HIS A 117 -9.95 5.85 -1.53
C HIS A 117 -10.39 4.56 -0.82
N PRO A 118 -11.25 3.72 -1.42
CA PRO A 118 -11.77 2.50 -0.80
C PRO A 118 -10.66 1.56 -0.29
N TRP A 119 -9.59 1.40 -1.07
CA TRP A 119 -8.42 0.59 -0.69
C TRP A 119 -7.81 1.01 0.65
N LEU A 120 -7.64 2.32 0.90
CA LEU A 120 -7.08 2.82 2.16
C LEU A 120 -8.13 2.85 3.28
N SER A 121 -9.39 3.16 2.94
CA SER A 121 -10.50 3.19 3.89
C SER A 121 -10.78 1.81 4.50
N TYR A 122 -10.56 0.73 3.75
CA TYR A 122 -10.65 -0.63 4.26
C TYR A 122 -9.63 -0.90 5.37
N VAL A 123 -8.38 -0.45 5.19
CA VAL A 123 -7.31 -0.58 6.19
C VAL A 123 -7.66 0.18 7.48
N SER A 124 -8.17 1.42 7.36
CA SER A 124 -8.61 2.19 8.52
C SER A 124 -9.68 1.46 9.34
N ARG A 125 -10.64 0.81 8.68
CA ARG A 125 -11.69 0.02 9.37
C ARG A 125 -11.13 -1.23 10.05
N ILE A 126 -10.15 -1.90 9.45
CA ILE A 126 -9.46 -3.03 10.11
C ILE A 126 -8.78 -2.55 11.38
N LEU A 127 -8.04 -1.43 11.32
CA LEU A 127 -7.35 -0.88 12.49
C LEU A 127 -8.35 -0.48 13.58
N GLU A 128 -9.42 0.22 13.25
CA GLU A 128 -10.49 0.58 14.20
C GLU A 128 -11.13 -0.66 14.85
N SER A 129 -11.41 -1.69 14.06
CA SER A 129 -11.97 -2.95 14.58
C SER A 129 -11.01 -3.65 15.55
N SER A 130 -9.71 -3.68 15.25
CA SER A 130 -8.69 -4.29 16.11
C SER A 130 -8.52 -3.55 17.45
N VAL A 131 -8.74 -2.24 17.47
CA VAL A 131 -8.73 -1.42 18.70
C VAL A 131 -9.98 -1.68 19.54
N SER A 132 -11.14 -1.88 18.91
CA SER A 132 -12.40 -2.12 19.62
C SER A 132 -12.50 -3.52 20.26
N THR A 133 -11.79 -4.53 19.75
CA THR A 133 -11.77 -5.88 20.33
C THR A 133 -10.98 -5.96 21.65
N HIS A 134 -10.12 -4.99 21.94
CA HIS A 134 -9.37 -4.93 23.22
C HIS A 134 -10.09 -4.18 24.35
N GLN A 135 -11.31 -3.67 24.14
CA GLN A 135 -12.05 -2.92 25.17
C GLN A 135 -13.31 -3.60 25.71
N ASN A 136 -13.70 -4.79 25.22
CA ASN A 136 -14.90 -5.47 25.71
C ASN A 136 -14.68 -6.95 26.04
N GLN A 137 -14.17 -7.23 27.25
CA GLN A 137 -14.63 -8.26 28.21
C GLN A 137 -13.73 -8.30 29.48
N PRO A 138 -14.24 -8.63 30.69
CA PRO A 138 -15.45 -8.14 31.34
C PRO A 138 -15.15 -7.55 32.75
N LYS A 139 -15.84 -6.46 33.14
CA LYS A 139 -15.80 -5.92 34.52
C LYS A 139 -16.35 -6.91 35.58
N ASP A 140 -16.92 -8.04 35.15
CA ASP A 140 -17.50 -9.07 36.01
C ASP A 140 -16.45 -10.00 36.66
N GLN A 141 -15.27 -10.15 36.05
CA GLN A 141 -14.23 -11.05 36.59
C GLN A 141 -13.54 -10.47 37.83
N GLU A 142 -13.37 -9.15 37.89
CA GLU A 142 -12.76 -8.47 39.04
C GLU A 142 -13.69 -8.43 40.27
N LEU A 143 -15.01 -8.42 40.06
CA LEU A 143 -15.99 -8.48 41.13
C LEU A 143 -16.02 -9.87 41.78
N GLN A 144 -16.00 -10.93 40.97
CA GLN A 144 -15.96 -12.33 41.43
C GLN A 144 -14.64 -12.66 42.14
N LEU A 145 -13.51 -12.14 41.67
CA LEU A 145 -12.21 -12.30 42.32
C LEU A 145 -12.15 -11.57 43.68
N LYS A 146 -12.79 -10.39 43.80
CA LYS A 146 -12.88 -9.65 45.08
C LYS A 146 -13.83 -10.33 46.06
N GLU A 147 -14.94 -10.90 45.60
CA GLU A 147 -15.86 -11.68 46.45
C GLU A 147 -15.24 -13.00 46.93
N ALA A 148 -14.48 -13.69 46.07
CA ALA A 148 -13.73 -14.89 46.43
C ALA A 148 -12.60 -14.61 47.45
N ARG A 149 -11.98 -13.42 47.39
CA ARG A 149 -10.96 -13.00 48.36
C ARG A 149 -11.55 -12.66 49.73
N ARG A 150 -12.70 -11.97 49.74
CA ARG A 150 -13.46 -11.64 50.97
C ARG A 150 -14.02 -12.87 51.67
N THR A 151 -14.43 -13.90 50.93
CA THR A 151 -14.90 -15.17 51.51
C THR A 151 -13.77 -16.00 52.12
N ARG A 152 -12.55 -15.97 51.53
CA ARG A 152 -11.35 -16.61 52.11
C ARG A 152 -10.86 -15.93 53.39
N GLU A 153 -10.93 -14.61 53.47
CA GLU A 153 -10.49 -13.85 54.65
C GLU A 153 -11.45 -14.02 55.86
N ARG A 154 -12.76 -14.23 55.62
CA ARG A 154 -13.71 -14.58 56.70
C ARG A 154 -13.50 -16.00 57.26
N SER A 155 -12.97 -16.93 56.47
CA SER A 155 -12.71 -18.32 56.90
C SER A 155 -11.50 -18.47 57.81
N TYR A 156 -10.54 -17.52 57.79
CA TYR A 156 -9.31 -17.59 58.59
C TYR A 156 -9.40 -16.83 59.93
N GLY A 157 -10.48 -16.08 60.17
CA GLY A 157 -10.68 -15.29 61.38
C GLY A 157 -11.29 -16.05 62.56
N ASP A 158 -11.78 -17.29 62.37
CA ASP A 158 -12.61 -17.99 63.38
C ASP A 158 -11.93 -19.20 64.05
N CYS A 159 -10.63 -19.41 63.84
CA CYS A 159 -9.88 -20.56 64.41
C CYS A 159 -8.81 -20.17 65.45
N ASN A 160 -8.79 -18.94 65.97
CA ASN A 160 -7.88 -18.57 67.07
C ASN A 160 -8.67 -18.07 68.28
N GLY A 161 -9.23 -19.01 69.04
CA GLY A 161 -9.87 -18.69 70.31
C GLY A 161 -10.52 -19.90 70.97
N LYS A 162 -9.70 -20.77 71.58
CA LYS A 162 -9.95 -21.51 72.83
C LYS A 162 -9.02 -22.73 72.89
N HIS A 163 -7.97 -22.64 73.71
CA HIS A 163 -7.48 -23.74 74.55
C HIS A 163 -6.79 -23.08 75.75
N ASN A 164 -7.52 -22.98 76.86
CA ASN A 164 -7.00 -22.69 78.19
C ASN A 164 -7.74 -23.62 79.15
N TYR A 165 -6.93 -24.35 79.94
CA TYR A 165 -7.23 -25.35 80.97
C TYR A 165 -7.64 -26.75 80.49
#